data_AF-A0A644ZAX1-F1
#
_entry.id   AF-A0A644ZAX1-F1
#
_cell.length_a   1.000
_cell.length_b   1.000
_cell.length_c   1.000
_cell.angle_alpha   90.00
_cell.angle_beta   90.00
_cell.angle_gamma   90.00
#
_symmetry.space_group_name_H-M   'P 1'
#
loop_
_entity.id
_entity.type
_entity.pdbx_description
1 polymer ?
#
loop_
_entity_poly.entity_id
_entity_poly.type
_entity_poly.pdbx_seq_one_letter_code
_entity_poly.pdbx_strand_id
1 'polypeptide(L)'
;MSKEKLLPISIFCLAISLIISASIISNGMQNNGRFIGDGISQELFNINNAISEKNNNNLDSKDILSLYEAAEYLGITQDRLMQVINHEESNIPYIKVSEGFIFSKNALDKWVETSKFKM
;
A
#
# COMPACT_ATOMS: atom_id res chain seq x y z
N MET A 1 -31.07 -11.49 -57.42
CA MET A 1 -29.99 -10.70 -56.80
C MET A 1 -28.71 -11.52 -56.87
N SER A 2 -27.69 -11.07 -57.60
CA SER A 2 -26.46 -11.85 -57.86
C SER A 2 -25.72 -12.14 -56.55
N LYS A 3 -25.18 -13.36 -56.40
CA LYS A 3 -24.55 -13.85 -55.16
C LYS A 3 -23.39 -12.96 -54.70
N GLU A 4 -22.70 -12.32 -55.64
CA GLU A 4 -21.62 -11.36 -55.39
C GLU A 4 -22.07 -10.11 -54.61
N LYS A 5 -23.35 -9.70 -54.66
CA LYS A 5 -23.85 -8.53 -53.92
C LYS A 5 -24.32 -8.86 -52.51
N LEU A 6 -24.57 -10.13 -52.21
CA LEU A 6 -25.06 -10.60 -50.91
C LEU A 6 -23.94 -10.63 -49.85
N LEU A 7 -22.72 -10.95 -50.28
CA LEU A 7 -21.55 -11.10 -49.42
C LEU A 7 -21.17 -9.77 -48.72
N PRO A 8 -21.03 -8.63 -49.43
CA PRO A 8 -20.77 -7.34 -48.78
C PRO A 8 -21.89 -6.92 -47.82
N ILE A 9 -23.15 -7.17 -48.19
CA ILE A 9 -24.32 -6.81 -47.37
C ILE A 9 -24.30 -7.58 -46.04
N SER A 10 -23.96 -8.87 -46.05
CA SER A 10 -23.80 -9.64 -44.81
C SER A 10 -22.67 -9.14 -43.93
N ILE A 11 -21.56 -8.68 -44.52
CA ILE A 11 -20.42 -8.13 -43.77
C ILE A 11 -20.82 -6.82 -43.10
N PHE A 12 -21.51 -5.92 -43.81
CA PHE A 12 -22.02 -4.68 -43.22
C PHE A 12 -23.06 -4.94 -42.13
N CYS A 13 -23.98 -5.88 -42.36
CA CYS A 13 -24.98 -6.27 -41.37
C CYS A 13 -24.32 -6.84 -40.09
N LEU A 14 -23.31 -7.69 -40.26
CA LEU A 14 -22.53 -8.25 -39.16
C LEU A 14 -21.80 -7.16 -38.37
N ALA A 15 -21.15 -6.22 -39.06
CA ALA A 15 -20.44 -5.12 -38.42
C ALA A 15 -21.38 -4.24 -37.57
N ILE A 16 -22.56 -3.91 -38.09
CA ILE A 16 -23.56 -3.13 -37.35
C ILE A 16 -24.04 -3.89 -36.11
N SER A 17 -24.29 -5.20 -36.24
CA SER A 17 -24.71 -6.05 -35.11
C SER A 17 -23.66 -6.10 -34.00
N LEU A 18 -22.37 -6.19 -34.36
CA LEU A 18 -21.27 -6.18 -33.39
C LEU A 18 -21.17 -4.85 -32.64
N ILE A 19 -21.33 -3.72 -33.34
CA ILE A 19 -21.27 -2.38 -32.72
C ILE A 19 -22.42 -2.18 -31.72
N ILE A 20 -23.64 -2.60 -32.08
CA ILE A 20 -24.82 -2.49 -31.21
C ILE A 20 -24.63 -3.38 -29.97
N SER A 21 -24.17 -4.62 -30.17
CA SER A 21 -23.92 -5.58 -29.08
C SER A 21 -22.85 -5.07 -28.12
N ALA A 22 -21.73 -4.57 -28.66
CA ALA A 22 -20.66 -3.96 -27.87
C ALA A 22 -21.14 -2.76 -27.06
N SER A 23 -22.02 -1.93 -27.63
CA SER A 23 -22.56 -0.75 -26.93
C SER A 23 -23.46 -1.12 -25.75
N ILE A 24 -24.31 -2.14 -25.90
CA ILE A 24 -25.19 -2.63 -24.82
C ILE A 24 -24.35 -3.24 -23.69
N ILE A 25 -23.36 -4.07 -24.03
CA ILE A 25 -22.45 -4.70 -23.05
C ILE A 25 -21.63 -3.64 -22.33
N SER A 26 -21.07 -2.66 -23.05
CA SER A 26 -20.29 -1.56 -22.48
C SER A 26 -21.12 -0.74 -21.48
N ASN A 27 -22.36 -0.39 -21.82
CA ASN A 27 -23.24 0.35 -20.92
C ASN A 27 -23.63 -0.48 -19.69
N GLY A 28 -23.90 -1.78 -19.86
CA GLY A 28 -24.15 -2.68 -18.74
C GLY A 28 -22.93 -2.82 -17.80
N MET A 29 -21.73 -2.94 -18.36
CA MET A 29 -20.48 -3.01 -17.60
C MET A 29 -20.13 -1.69 -16.91
N GLN A 30 -20.38 -0.53 -17.53
CA GLN A 30 -20.11 0.77 -16.91
C GLN A 30 -21.03 1.02 -15.70
N ASN A 31 -22.32 0.65 -15.79
CA ASN A 31 -23.23 0.75 -14.66
C ASN A 31 -22.86 -0.21 -13.51
N ASN A 32 -22.48 -1.44 -13.82
CA ASN A 32 -22.09 -2.43 -12.80
C ASN A 32 -20.69 -2.16 -12.22
N GLY A 33 -19.75 -1.71 -13.04
CA GLY A 33 -18.39 -1.35 -12.62
C GLY A 33 -18.37 -0.13 -11.72
N ARG A 34 -19.27 0.83 -11.94
CA ARG A 34 -19.45 2.00 -11.05
C ARG A 34 -20.05 1.61 -9.69
N PHE A 35 -20.99 0.64 -9.66
CA PHE A 35 -21.51 0.08 -8.40
C PHE A 35 -20.41 -0.64 -7.58
N ILE A 36 -19.51 -1.38 -8.24
CA ILE A 36 -18.37 -2.03 -7.60
C ILE A 36 -17.34 -0.99 -7.12
N GLY A 37 -17.04 0.03 -7.93
CA GLY A 37 -16.08 1.08 -7.58
C GLY A 37 -16.52 1.94 -6.40
N ASP A 38 -17.77 2.40 -6.41
CA ASP A 38 -18.31 3.26 -5.35
C ASP A 38 -18.56 2.47 -4.05
N GLY A 39 -19.00 1.20 -4.15
CA GLY A 39 -19.22 0.33 -2.98
C GLY A 39 -17.92 -0.10 -2.30
N ILE A 40 -16.93 -0.58 -3.07
CA ILE A 40 -15.63 -1.01 -2.53
C ILE A 40 -14.84 0.19 -2.00
N SER A 41 -14.87 1.34 -2.67
CA SER A 41 -14.15 2.52 -2.18
C SER A 41 -14.71 3.01 -0.84
N GLN A 42 -16.04 3.00 -0.65
CA GLN A 42 -16.66 3.39 0.62
C GLN A 42 -16.36 2.39 1.75
N GLU A 43 -16.37 1.09 1.47
CA GLU A 43 -16.01 0.05 2.45
C GLU A 43 -14.52 0.09 2.81
N LEU A 44 -13.63 0.27 1.82
CA LEU A 44 -12.19 0.43 2.05
C LEU A 44 -11.83 1.72 2.81
N PHE A 45 -12.54 2.83 2.55
CA PHE A 45 -12.35 4.07 3.31
C PHE A 45 -12.70 3.86 4.79
N ASN A 46 -13.80 3.17 5.08
CA ASN A 46 -14.19 2.86 6.46
C ASN A 46 -13.21 1.90 7.15
N ILE A 47 -12.71 0.89 6.43
CA ILE A 47 -11.68 -0.04 6.93
C ILE A 47 -10.37 0.70 7.23
N ASN A 48 -9.90 1.57 6.31
CA ASN A 48 -8.69 2.36 6.54
C ASN A 48 -8.83 3.29 7.75
N ASN A 49 -10.00 3.88 7.95
CA ASN A 49 -10.24 4.73 9.11
C ASN A 49 -10.26 3.91 10.42
N ALA A 50 -10.91 2.75 10.42
CA ALA A 50 -10.92 1.84 11.58
C ALA A 50 -9.53 1.26 11.91
N ILE A 51 -8.69 0.98 10.90
CA ILE A 51 -7.30 0.54 11.10
C ILE A 51 -6.44 1.69 11.62
N SER A 52 -6.63 2.91 11.10
CA SER A 52 -5.93 4.10 11.58
C SER A 52 -6.29 4.41 13.04
N GLU A 53 -7.57 4.24 13.41
CA GLU A 53 -8.04 4.41 14.78
C GLU A 53 -7.50 3.32 15.72
N LYS A 54 -7.39 2.07 15.25
CA LYS A 54 -6.79 0.97 16.02
C LYS A 54 -5.27 1.12 16.21
N ASN A 55 -4.57 1.73 15.25
CA ASN A 55 -3.13 2.03 15.38
C ASN A 55 -2.87 3.17 16.38
N ASN A 56 -3.75 4.16 16.47
CA ASN A 56 -3.61 5.25 17.45
C ASN A 56 -3.86 4.80 18.90
N ASN A 57 -4.67 3.74 19.10
CA ASN A 57 -4.97 3.20 20.42
C ASN A 57 -4.01 2.08 20.88
N ASN A 58 -3.01 1.71 20.07
CA ASN A 58 -2.02 0.67 20.37
C ASN A 58 -0.57 1.18 20.25
N LEU A 59 -0.33 2.46 20.54
CA LEU A 59 1.02 3.02 20.56
C LEU A 59 1.97 2.27 21.53
N ASP A 60 1.41 1.56 22.52
CA ASP A 60 2.18 0.80 23.52
C ASP A 60 2.65 -0.60 23.05
N SER A 61 2.15 -1.14 21.94
CA SER A 61 2.45 -2.52 21.50
C SER A 61 3.10 -2.65 20.12
N LYS A 62 3.56 -1.55 19.52
CA LYS A 62 4.31 -1.63 18.26
C LYS A 62 5.74 -2.09 18.54
N ASP A 63 5.96 -3.40 18.45
CA ASP A 63 7.28 -4.03 18.64
C ASP A 63 8.28 -3.70 17.52
N ILE A 64 7.81 -3.11 16.42
CA ILE A 64 8.60 -2.73 15.24
C ILE A 64 8.50 -1.23 15.01
N LEU A 65 9.62 -0.54 15.10
CA LEU A 65 9.77 0.91 14.96
C LEU A 65 10.48 1.24 13.65
N SER A 66 9.99 2.25 12.95
CA SER A 66 10.72 2.91 11.85
C SER A 66 11.87 3.76 12.39
N LEU A 67 12.74 4.29 11.51
CA LEU A 67 13.81 5.22 11.91
C LEU A 67 13.28 6.43 12.71
N TYR A 68 12.13 7.00 12.33
CA TYR A 68 11.50 8.09 13.07
C TYR A 68 11.09 7.64 14.48
N GLU A 69 10.32 6.55 14.55
CA GLU A 69 9.80 6.03 15.82
C GLU A 69 10.92 5.55 16.76
N ALA A 70 12.00 4.98 16.21
CA ALA A 70 13.17 4.57 16.98
C ALA A 70 13.96 5.77 17.52
N ALA A 71 14.07 6.85 16.75
CA ALA A 71 14.74 8.08 17.19
C ALA A 71 13.95 8.73 18.35
N GLU A 72 12.63 8.83 18.22
CA GLU A 72 11.75 9.31 19.30
C GLU A 72 11.83 8.41 20.53
N TYR A 73 11.82 7.08 20.34
CA TYR A 73 11.93 6.11 21.44
C TYR A 73 13.25 6.25 22.22
N LEU A 74 14.35 6.50 21.52
CA LEU A 74 15.68 6.71 22.10
C LEU A 74 15.89 8.14 22.60
N GLY A 75 14.95 9.07 22.40
CA GLY A 75 15.08 10.47 22.81
C GLY A 75 16.14 11.25 22.02
N ILE A 76 16.48 10.82 20.81
CA ILE A 76 17.52 11.44 19.95
C ILE A 76 16.93 11.89 18.61
N THR A 77 17.67 12.72 17.88
CA THR A 77 17.29 13.11 16.52
C THR A 77 17.52 11.98 15.52
N GLN A 78 16.76 11.95 14.43
CA GLN A 78 16.95 10.98 13.34
C GLN A 78 18.38 11.00 12.77
N ASP A 79 18.97 12.20 12.62
CA ASP A 79 20.34 12.36 12.14
C ASP A 79 21.35 11.70 13.07
N ARG A 80 21.13 11.79 14.38
CA ARG A 80 21.98 11.17 15.38
C ARG A 80 21.81 9.65 15.38
N LEU A 81 20.58 9.15 15.23
CA LEU A 81 20.34 7.72 15.05
C LEU A 81 21.01 7.19 13.77
N MET A 82 20.96 7.95 12.68
CA MET A 82 21.64 7.58 11.43
C MET A 82 23.17 7.51 11.60
N GLN A 83 23.76 8.43 12.38
CA GLN A 83 25.18 8.36 12.72
C GLN A 83 25.51 7.12 13.54
N VAL A 84 24.65 6.74 14.50
CA VAL A 84 24.81 5.52 15.30
C VAL A 84 24.75 4.27 14.43
N ILE A 85 23.84 4.20 13.44
CA ILE A 85 23.76 3.08 12.49
C ILE A 85 25.04 2.98 11.64
N ASN A 86 25.61 4.11 11.25
CA ASN A 86 26.81 4.17 10.39
C ASN A 86 28.12 3.98 11.17
N HIS A 87 28.11 4.10 12.50
CA HIS A 87 29.26 3.83 13.34
C HIS A 87 29.33 2.35 13.70
N GLU A 88 30.33 1.64 13.18
CA GLU A 88 30.55 0.20 13.39
C GLU A 88 30.68 -0.20 14.87
N GLU A 89 31.15 0.71 15.72
CA GLU A 89 31.29 0.46 17.17
C GLU A 89 29.95 0.45 17.92
N SER A 90 28.89 1.03 17.33
CA SER A 90 27.60 1.15 18.00
C SER A 90 26.83 -0.16 18.04
N ASN A 91 27.02 -1.07 17.07
CA ASN A 91 26.32 -2.37 17.01
C ASN A 91 24.81 -2.31 17.29
N ILE A 92 24.16 -1.22 16.85
CA ILE A 92 22.72 -1.04 17.06
C ILE A 92 21.95 -2.10 16.25
N PRO A 93 20.97 -2.82 16.84
CA PRO A 93 20.22 -3.83 16.12
C PRO A 93 19.21 -3.19 15.17
N TYR A 94 19.46 -3.30 13.87
CA TYR A 94 18.56 -2.85 12.81
C TYR A 94 18.40 -3.90 11.72
N ILE A 95 17.29 -3.81 10.99
CA ILE A 95 17.07 -4.55 9.75
C ILE A 95 16.90 -3.53 8.63
N LYS A 96 17.68 -3.69 7.55
CA LYS A 96 17.54 -2.86 6.35
C LYS A 96 16.49 -3.47 5.43
N VAL A 97 15.46 -2.70 5.11
CA VAL A 97 14.39 -3.02 4.16
C VAL A 97 14.47 -2.08 2.96
N SER A 98 13.80 -2.40 1.85
CA SER A 98 13.89 -1.61 0.61
C SER A 98 13.59 -0.11 0.77
N GLU A 99 12.75 0.26 1.75
CA GLU A 99 12.35 1.66 2.00
C GLU A 99 13.00 2.27 3.25
N GLY A 100 13.97 1.62 3.89
CA GLY A 100 14.70 2.21 5.02
C GLY A 100 15.16 1.22 6.10
N PHE A 101 15.18 1.69 7.34
CA PHE A 101 15.63 0.92 8.50
C PHE A 101 14.46 0.68 9.45
N ILE A 102 14.32 -0.57 9.89
CA ILE A 102 13.37 -0.98 10.93
C ILE A 102 14.12 -1.51 12.15
N PHE A 103 13.55 -1.25 13.33
CA PHE A 103 14.13 -1.56 14.63
C PHE A 103 13.10 -2.33 15.44
N SER A 104 13.56 -3.31 16.22
CA SER A 104 12.69 -3.95 17.20
C SER A 104 12.84 -3.23 18.53
N LYS A 105 11.72 -2.85 19.18
CA LYS A 105 11.72 -2.18 20.49
C LYS A 105 12.52 -2.98 21.53
N ASN A 106 12.24 -4.28 21.63
CA ASN A 106 12.96 -5.20 22.53
C ASN A 106 14.46 -5.31 22.22
N ALA A 107 14.85 -5.22 20.94
CA ALA A 107 16.26 -5.25 20.58
C ALA A 107 16.96 -3.93 20.95
N LEU A 108 16.28 -2.79 20.77
CA LEU A 108 16.77 -1.49 21.20
C LEU A 108 16.89 -1.42 22.73
N ASP A 109 15.92 -1.93 23.48
CA ASP A 109 15.98 -1.95 24.96
C ASP A 109 17.22 -2.69 25.46
N LYS A 110 17.41 -3.93 24.98
CA LYS A 110 18.59 -4.72 25.32
C LYS A 110 19.89 -4.03 24.93
N TRP A 111 19.88 -3.36 23.77
CA TRP A 111 21.03 -2.61 23.29
C TRP A 111 21.34 -1.42 24.19
N VAL A 112 20.37 -0.61 24.59
CA VAL A 112 20.58 0.52 25.51
C VAL A 112 21.14 0.04 26.86
N GLU A 113 20.60 -1.07 27.39
CA GLU A 113 21.07 -1.68 28.64
C GLU A 113 22.53 -2.15 28.57
N THR A 114 22.94 -2.75 27.44
CA THR A 114 24.31 -3.30 27.28
C THR A 114 25.34 -2.29 26.78
N SER A 115 24.94 -1.32 25.97
CA SER A 115 25.85 -0.39 25.29
C SER A 115 26.30 0.80 26.15
N LYS A 116 25.73 0.98 27.36
CA LYS A 116 25.86 2.22 28.17
C LYS A 116 25.57 3.47 27.34
N PHE A 117 24.71 3.35 26.32
CA PHE A 117 24.35 4.47 25.48
C PHE A 117 23.64 5.52 26.33
N LYS A 118 24.29 6.67 26.49
CA LYS A 118 23.76 7.77 27.29
C LYS A 118 22.80 8.56 26.41
N MET A 119 21.50 8.44 26.71
CA MET A 119 20.43 9.32 26.20
C MET A 119 20.83 10.79 26.39
#